data_AF-A0A2D4MUZ6-F1
#
_entry.id   AF-A0A2D4MUZ6-F1
#
_cell.length_a   1.000
_cell.length_b   1.000
_cell.length_c   1.000
_cell.angle_alpha   90.00
_cell.angle_beta   90.00
_cell.angle_gamma   90.00
#
_symmetry.space_group_name_H-M   'P 1'
#
loop_
_entity.id
_entity.type
_entity.pdbx_description
1 polymer ?
#
loop_
_entity_poly.entity_id
_entity_poly.type
_entity_poly.pdbx_seq_one_letter_code
_entity_poly.pdbx_strand_id
1 'polypeptide(L)'
;MELVGCLFSRNWNIREMALRRLSHDVSGALLLANGESTGNSGSSSGNTTSPGTLGAANGSSQTNISGDVVVESCCSVLSMVCADPVYKVYVAALKTLRAMLVYTPCHSLTERTKLQQLLKPVVETILVKCADPNRYRL
;
A
#
# COMPACT_ATOMS: atom_id res chain seq x y z
N MET A 1 -12.18 1.93 -7.91
CA MET A 1 -12.07 3.34 -8.38
C MET A 1 -12.51 4.37 -7.33
N GLU A 2 -13.34 4.02 -6.35
CA GLU A 2 -13.90 4.98 -5.39
C GLU A 2 -12.85 5.63 -4.45
N LEU A 3 -11.87 4.86 -3.97
CA LEU A 3 -10.83 5.37 -3.06
C LEU A 3 -9.98 6.50 -3.67
N VAL A 4 -9.58 6.35 -4.93
CA VAL A 4 -8.83 7.38 -5.66
C VAL A 4 -9.68 8.65 -5.80
N GLY A 5 -10.97 8.51 -6.11
CA GLY A 5 -11.90 9.64 -6.13
C GLY A 5 -12.00 10.38 -4.79
N CYS A 6 -11.99 9.65 -3.66
CA CYS A 6 -11.99 10.26 -2.33
C CYS A 6 -10.71 11.06 -2.04
N LEU A 7 -9.55 10.62 -2.54
CA LEU A 7 -8.27 11.34 -2.39
C LEU A 7 -8.24 12.68 -3.14
N PHE A 8 -9.01 12.83 -4.21
CA PHE A 8 -9.17 14.10 -4.94
C PHE A 8 -10.36 14.94 -4.48
N SER A 9 -11.05 14.54 -3.41
CA SER A 9 -12.19 15.30 -2.89
C SER A 9 -11.78 16.70 -2.40
N ARG A 10 -12.63 17.70 -2.68
CA ARG A 10 -12.48 19.06 -2.13
C ARG A 10 -12.58 19.07 -0.59
N ASN A 11 -13.24 18.07 -0.01
CA ASN A 11 -13.36 17.94 1.44
C ASN A 11 -12.14 17.23 2.04
N TRP A 12 -11.37 17.95 2.86
CA TRP A 12 -10.16 17.43 3.50
C TRP A 12 -10.42 16.23 4.42
N ASN A 13 -11.59 16.16 5.06
CA ASN A 13 -11.97 15.04 5.91
C ASN A 13 -12.14 13.75 5.07
N ILE A 14 -12.69 13.86 3.86
CA ILE A 14 -12.83 12.72 2.94
C ILE A 14 -11.44 12.25 2.49
N ARG A 15 -10.54 13.19 2.15
CA ARG A 15 -9.15 12.85 1.78
C ARG A 15 -8.41 12.16 2.93
N GLU A 16 -8.55 12.68 4.15
CA GLU A 16 -7.95 12.08 5.34
C GLU A 16 -8.48 10.66 5.61
N MET A 17 -9.81 10.47 5.55
CA MET A 17 -10.42 9.16 5.71
C MET A 17 -9.95 8.18 4.64
N ALA A 18 -9.83 8.63 3.40
CA ALA A 18 -9.28 7.83 2.31
C ALA A 18 -7.82 7.42 2.59
N LEU A 19 -6.98 8.30 3.13
CA LEU A 19 -5.61 7.96 3.52
C LEU A 19 -5.56 6.94 4.67
N ARG A 20 -6.43 7.07 5.66
CA ARG A 20 -6.55 6.07 6.74
C ARG A 20 -6.95 4.71 6.18
N ARG A 21 -7.91 4.67 5.24
CA ARG A 21 -8.32 3.44 4.56
C ARG A 21 -7.19 2.84 3.73
N LEU A 22 -6.51 3.66 2.94
CA LEU A 22 -5.34 3.24 2.14
C LEU A 22 -4.25 2.64 3.03
N SER A 23 -3.97 3.23 4.20
CA SER A 23 -2.99 2.68 5.14
C SER A 23 -3.33 1.27 5.60
N HIS A 24 -4.60 0.98 5.85
CA HIS A 24 -5.05 -0.36 6.25
C HIS A 24 -4.97 -1.34 5.08
N ASP A 25 -5.44 -0.92 3.90
CA ASP A 25 -5.44 -1.78 2.70
C ASP A 25 -4.01 -2.16 2.26
N VAL A 26 -3.06 -1.21 2.31
CA VAL A 26 -1.64 -1.46 2.00
C VAL A 26 -1.00 -2.38 3.04
N SER A 27 -1.24 -2.14 4.33
CA SER A 27 -0.68 -2.98 5.40
C SER A 27 -1.21 -4.41 5.31
N GLY A 28 -2.51 -4.57 5.04
CA GLY A 28 -3.14 -5.88 4.86
C GLY A 28 -2.61 -6.62 3.62
N ALA A 29 -2.48 -5.93 2.49
CA ALA A 29 -1.95 -6.54 1.26
C ALA A 29 -0.49 -6.96 1.40
N LEU A 30 0.35 -6.14 2.03
CA LEU A 30 1.74 -6.49 2.32
C LEU A 30 1.85 -7.65 3.31
N LEU A 31 1.03 -7.67 4.36
CA LEU A 31 1.05 -8.76 5.32
C LEU A 31 0.63 -10.10 4.68
N LEU A 32 -0.34 -10.09 3.77
CA LEU A 32 -0.72 -11.26 2.99
C LEU A 32 0.42 -11.72 2.07
N ALA A 33 1.03 -10.79 1.31
CA ALA A 33 2.16 -11.09 0.44
C ALA A 33 3.37 -11.68 1.20
N ASN A 34 3.58 -11.26 2.46
CA ASN A 34 4.64 -11.77 3.31
C ASN A 34 4.29 -13.14 3.93
N GLY A 35 3.02 -13.39 4.25
CA GLY A 35 2.55 -14.64 4.85
C GLY A 35 2.63 -15.85 3.91
N GLU A 36 2.51 -15.62 2.60
CA GLU A 36 2.58 -16.68 1.57
C GLU A 36 3.98 -17.32 1.47
N SER A 37 5.03 -16.67 1.97
CA SER A 37 6.41 -17.17 1.90
C SER A 37 6.75 -18.22 2.97
N THR A 38 5.92 -18.43 4.00
CA THR A 38 6.24 -19.31 5.15
C THR A 38 5.39 -20.59 5.20
N GLY A 39 4.52 -20.83 4.22
CA GLY A 39 3.50 -21.88 4.27
C GLY A 39 3.75 -23.19 3.51
N ASN A 40 4.86 -23.36 2.77
CA ASN A 40 5.10 -24.59 2.00
C ASN A 40 6.04 -25.56 2.73
N SER A 41 5.55 -26.15 3.82
CA SER A 41 6.16 -27.33 4.46
C SER A 41 5.05 -28.18 5.06
N GLY A 42 4.55 -29.12 4.27
CA GLY A 42 3.48 -30.04 4.64
C GLY A 42 3.44 -31.21 3.66
N SER A 43 4.18 -32.24 4.02
CA SER A 43 4.43 -33.49 3.30
C SER A 43 3.19 -34.26 2.83
N SER A 44 3.35 -34.92 1.68
CA SER A 44 3.01 -36.32 1.37
C SER A 44 1.73 -36.99 1.92
N SER A 45 1.01 -37.60 0.97
CA SER A 45 0.32 -38.91 1.05
C SER A 45 -1.14 -38.95 1.53
N GLY A 46 -2.03 -39.40 0.65
CA GLY A 46 -3.44 -39.66 0.95
C GLY A 46 -4.26 -40.05 -0.29
N ASN A 47 -4.05 -41.27 -0.76
CA ASN A 47 -4.78 -41.89 -1.87
C ASN A 47 -6.17 -42.36 -1.39
N THR A 48 -7.29 -41.79 -1.83
CA THR A 48 -8.59 -42.49 -1.89
C THR A 48 -9.54 -41.90 -2.94
N THR A 49 -10.19 -42.82 -3.63
CA THR A 49 -11.15 -42.72 -4.73
C THR A 49 -12.53 -42.19 -4.28
N SER A 50 -13.15 -41.27 -5.06
CA SER A 50 -14.55 -41.41 -5.56
C SER A 50 -15.01 -40.19 -6.39
N PRO A 51 -15.88 -40.39 -7.40
CA PRO A 51 -16.35 -39.37 -8.32
C PRO A 51 -17.67 -38.72 -7.86
N GLY A 52 -17.82 -37.42 -8.09
CA GLY A 52 -19.06 -36.68 -7.83
C GLY A 52 -18.89 -35.18 -8.03
N THR A 53 -18.64 -34.75 -9.27
CA THR A 53 -18.50 -33.33 -9.62
C THR A 53 -19.75 -32.83 -10.35
N LEU A 54 -20.55 -32.02 -9.65
CA LEU A 54 -21.49 -31.07 -10.23
C LEU A 54 -21.06 -29.70 -9.75
N GLY A 55 -20.78 -28.83 -10.71
CA GLY A 55 -20.06 -27.59 -10.51
C GLY A 55 -20.80 -26.54 -9.68
N ALA A 56 -19.99 -25.68 -9.06
CA ALA A 56 -20.35 -24.31 -8.73
C ALA A 56 -19.15 -23.40 -9.04
N ALA A 57 -19.45 -22.35 -9.79
CA ALA A 57 -18.59 -21.30 -10.36
C ALA A 57 -17.44 -20.85 -9.43
N ASN A 58 -16.18 -20.87 -9.88
CA ASN A 58 -15.52 -19.84 -10.70
C ASN A 58 -15.84 -18.40 -10.27
N GLY A 59 -14.93 -17.82 -9.48
CA GLY A 59 -15.00 -16.42 -9.09
C GLY A 59 -13.92 -15.92 -8.13
N SER A 60 -12.86 -16.67 -7.87
CA SER A 60 -11.67 -16.13 -7.21
C SER A 60 -10.67 -15.75 -8.28
N SER A 61 -10.85 -14.58 -8.88
CA SER A 61 -9.72 -13.84 -9.44
C SER A 61 -8.82 -13.47 -8.26
N GLN A 62 -8.06 -14.44 -7.74
CA GLN A 62 -6.86 -14.17 -6.98
C GLN A 62 -5.92 -13.48 -7.96
N THR A 63 -6.13 -12.18 -8.12
CA THR A 63 -5.06 -11.31 -8.54
C THR A 63 -4.01 -11.47 -7.46
N ASN A 64 -3.00 -12.32 -7.73
CA ASN A 64 -1.75 -12.31 -6.98
C ASN A 64 -1.15 -10.92 -7.20
N ILE A 65 -1.66 -9.92 -6.47
CA ILE A 65 -1.16 -8.56 -6.51
C ILE A 65 0.15 -8.65 -5.75
N SER A 66 1.25 -8.71 -6.49
CA SER A 66 2.58 -8.71 -5.91
C SER A 66 2.72 -7.47 -5.02
N GLY A 67 3.23 -7.65 -3.80
CA GLY A 67 3.40 -6.55 -2.83
C GLY A 67 4.18 -5.36 -3.41
N ASP A 68 5.04 -5.61 -4.39
CA ASP A 68 5.75 -4.62 -5.18
C ASP A 68 4.83 -3.62 -5.92
N VAL A 69 3.75 -4.10 -6.56
CA VAL A 69 2.76 -3.24 -7.25
C VAL A 69 1.99 -2.38 -6.25
N VAL A 70 1.74 -2.92 -5.04
CA VAL A 70 1.08 -2.18 -3.95
C VAL A 70 1.96 -1.03 -3.48
N VAL A 71 3.25 -1.28 -3.28
CA VAL A 71 4.22 -0.27 -2.84
C VAL A 71 4.39 0.81 -3.90
N GLU A 72 4.53 0.44 -5.18
CA GLU A 72 4.64 1.37 -6.30
C GLU A 72 3.40 2.28 -6.40
N SER A 73 2.21 1.69 -6.33
CA SER A 73 0.94 2.43 -6.38
C SER A 73 0.79 3.36 -5.17
N CYS A 74 1.14 2.89 -3.98
CA CYS A 74 1.09 3.69 -2.75
C CYS A 74 2.07 4.86 -2.80
N CYS A 75 3.32 4.64 -3.25
CA CYS A 75 4.31 5.71 -3.42
C CYS A 75 3.84 6.78 -4.41
N SER A 76 3.20 6.38 -5.51
CA SER A 76 2.63 7.29 -6.50
C SER A 76 1.48 8.14 -5.93
N VAL A 77 0.66 7.58 -5.05
CA VAL A 77 -0.38 8.34 -4.33
C VAL A 77 0.25 9.27 -3.29
N LEU A 78 1.22 8.78 -2.53
CA LEU A 78 1.91 9.53 -1.48
C LEU A 78 2.65 10.75 -2.00
N SER A 79 3.26 10.66 -3.18
CA SER A 79 3.96 11.80 -3.80
C SER A 79 3.02 12.99 -4.05
N MET A 80 1.74 12.72 -4.36
CA MET A 80 0.71 13.74 -4.52
C MET A 80 0.15 14.23 -3.18
N VAL A 81 -0.26 13.32 -2.29
CA VAL A 81 -0.95 13.71 -1.04
C VAL A 81 -0.02 14.33 0.00
N CYS A 82 1.30 14.10 -0.09
CA CYS A 82 2.27 14.82 0.74
C CYS A 82 2.30 16.32 0.43
N ALA A 83 1.90 16.72 -0.78
CA ALA A 83 1.75 18.12 -1.19
C ALA A 83 0.42 18.75 -0.72
N ASP A 84 -0.42 18.03 0.04
CA ASP A 84 -1.74 18.55 0.43
C ASP A 84 -1.61 19.84 1.27
N PRO A 85 -2.38 20.90 0.95
CA PRO A 85 -2.33 22.17 1.68
C PRO A 85 -2.89 22.05 3.11
N VAL A 86 -3.65 21.00 3.42
CA VAL A 86 -4.23 20.77 4.74
C VAL A 86 -3.33 19.84 5.55
N TYR A 87 -2.88 20.35 6.69
CA TYR A 87 -1.93 19.62 7.53
C TYR A 87 -2.44 18.29 8.08
N LYS A 88 -3.71 18.19 8.47
CA LYS A 88 -4.29 16.91 8.92
C LYS A 88 -4.18 15.82 7.85
N VAL A 89 -4.36 16.19 6.58
CA VAL A 89 -4.22 15.27 5.44
C VAL A 89 -2.75 14.93 5.22
N TYR A 90 -1.85 15.90 5.31
CA TYR A 90 -0.40 15.65 5.26
C TYR A 90 0.08 14.69 6.36
N VAL A 91 -0.35 14.90 7.61
CA VAL A 91 -0.02 14.00 8.72
C VAL A 91 -0.58 12.60 8.47
N ALA A 92 -1.79 12.49 7.92
CA ALA A 92 -2.33 11.20 7.52
C ALA A 92 -1.48 10.53 6.42
N ALA A 93 -1.00 11.29 5.43
CA ALA A 93 -0.12 10.79 4.39
C ALA A 93 1.21 10.27 4.96
N LEU A 94 1.83 11.01 5.89
CA LEU A 94 3.05 10.55 6.58
C LEU A 94 2.82 9.28 7.41
N LYS A 95 1.65 9.15 8.05
CA LYS A 95 1.27 7.92 8.78
C LYS A 95 1.12 6.74 7.81
N THR A 96 0.50 6.95 6.66
CA THR A 96 0.38 5.94 5.60
C THR A 96 1.75 5.54 5.05
N LEU A 97 2.64 6.50 4.81
CA LEU A 97 4.02 6.24 4.41
C LEU A 97 4.75 5.37 5.44
N ARG A 98 4.68 5.73 6.73
CA ARG A 98 5.26 4.92 7.81
C ARG A 98 4.70 3.51 7.82
N ALA A 99 3.38 3.36 7.73
CA ALA A 99 2.74 2.04 7.75
C ALA A 99 3.23 1.17 6.58
N MET A 100 3.26 1.71 5.36
CA MET A 100 3.78 1.00 4.19
C MET A 100 5.23 0.54 4.40
N LEU A 101 6.11 1.43 4.87
CA LEU A 101 7.53 1.12 5.08
C LEU A 101 7.75 0.03 6.15
N VAL A 102 6.91 -0.03 7.18
CA VAL A 102 7.01 -1.05 8.24
C VAL A 102 6.74 -2.46 7.69
N TYR A 103 5.86 -2.59 6.70
CA TYR A 103 5.48 -3.89 6.12
C TYR A 103 6.18 -4.20 4.80
N THR A 104 6.96 -3.27 4.23
CA THR A 104 7.67 -3.49 2.96
C THR A 104 8.92 -4.35 3.21
N PRO A 105 9.04 -5.54 2.59
CA PRO A 105 10.25 -6.34 2.68
C PRO A 105 11.40 -5.64 1.96
N CYS A 106 12.57 -5.58 2.60
CA CYS A 106 13.75 -4.93 2.04
C CYS A 106 14.99 -5.71 2.47
N HIS A 107 15.19 -6.89 1.89
CA HIS A 107 16.25 -7.82 2.29
C HIS A 107 17.43 -7.83 1.29
N SER A 108 17.20 -7.40 0.05
CA SER A 108 18.23 -7.32 -0.99
C SER A 108 18.61 -5.88 -1.36
N LEU A 109 19.81 -5.71 -1.90
CA LEU A 109 20.29 -4.42 -2.42
C LEU A 109 19.45 -3.92 -3.61
N THR A 110 18.95 -4.85 -4.42
CA THR A 110 18.09 -4.56 -5.58
C THR A 110 16.74 -3.99 -5.13
N GLU A 111 16.08 -4.62 -4.15
CA GLU A 111 14.83 -4.13 -3.56
C GLU A 111 15.03 -2.76 -2.91
N ARG A 112 16.15 -2.57 -2.19
CA ARG A 112 16.48 -1.26 -1.60
C ARG A 112 16.60 -0.17 -2.66
N THR A 113 17.31 -0.46 -3.76
CA THR A 113 17.50 0.51 -4.85
C THR A 113 16.18 0.85 -5.51
N LYS A 114 15.32 -0.16 -5.73
CA LYS A 114 13.97 0.05 -6.28
C LYS A 114 13.10 0.89 -5.34
N LEU A 115 13.06 0.56 -4.05
CA LEU A 115 12.30 1.32 -3.05
C LEU A 115 12.78 2.78 -2.97
N GLN A 116 14.09 3.01 -3.03
CA GLN A 116 14.67 4.36 -3.08
C GLN A 116 14.20 5.15 -4.31
N GLN A 117 14.13 4.51 -5.49
CA GLN A 117 13.61 5.15 -6.69
C GLN A 117 12.12 5.52 -6.56
N LEU A 118 11.31 4.63 -5.98
CA LEU A 118 9.88 4.88 -5.74
C LEU A 118 9.63 5.97 -4.70
N LEU A 119 10.45 6.04 -3.65
CA LEU A 119 10.33 7.05 -2.59
C LEU A 119 10.87 8.42 -2.98
N LYS A 120 11.79 8.49 -3.95
CA LYS A 120 12.41 9.75 -4.39
C LYS A 120 11.40 10.89 -4.60
N PRO A 121 10.32 10.74 -5.40
CA PRO A 121 9.33 11.80 -5.57
C PRO A 121 8.60 12.17 -4.27
N VAL A 122 8.36 11.21 -3.37
CA VAL A 122 7.73 11.49 -2.06
C VAL A 122 8.64 12.35 -1.19
N VAL A 123 9.93 12.02 -1.16
CA VAL A 123 10.94 12.76 -0.39
C VAL A 123 11.13 14.16 -0.96
N GLU A 124 11.19 14.32 -2.28
CA GLU A 124 11.27 15.62 -2.94
C GLU A 124 10.08 16.51 -2.55
N THR A 125 8.85 15.99 -2.55
CA THR A 125 7.67 16.73 -2.09
C THR A 125 7.78 17.14 -0.62
N ILE A 126 8.26 16.25 0.26
CA ILE A 126 8.45 16.57 1.68
C ILE A 126 9.52 17.66 1.86
N LEU A 127 10.62 17.60 1.11
CA LEU A 127 11.69 18.59 1.15
C LEU A 127 11.20 19.98 0.74
N VAL A 128 10.38 20.08 -0.30
CA VAL A 128 9.72 21.34 -0.69
C VAL A 128 8.87 21.87 0.46
N LYS A 129 8.14 20.99 1.15
CA LYS A 129 7.29 21.37 2.28
C LYS A 129 8.07 21.85 3.51
N CYS A 130 9.29 21.35 3.71
CA CYS A 130 10.18 21.84 4.76
C CYS A 130 10.63 23.29 4.52
N ALA A 131 10.63 23.74 3.26
CA ALA A 131 10.97 25.11 2.88
C ALA A 131 9.75 26.05 2.89
N ASP A 132 8.53 25.55 3.16
CA ASP A 132 7.33 26.38 3.17
C ASP A 132 7.36 27.37 4.37
N PRO A 133 7.27 28.68 4.13
CA PRO A 133 7.24 29.69 5.20
C PRO A 133 5.99 29.60 6.09
N ASN A 134 4.94 28.87 5.70
CA ASN A 134 3.73 28.66 6.50
C ASN A 134 3.91 27.60 7.61
N ARG A 135 4.92 27.77 8.47
CA ARG A 135 5.20 26.86 9.60
C ARG A 135 4.08 26.78 10.65
N TYR A 136 3.15 27.73 10.63
CA TYR A 136 2.03 27.84 11.59
C TYR A 136 0.76 27.07 11.18
N ARG A 137 0.78 26.39 10.04
CA ARG A 137 -0.27 25.43 9.67
C ARG A 137 0.14 23.97 9.87
N LEU A 138 1.38 23.69 10.30
CA LEU A 138 1.82 22.39 10.83
C LEU A 138 1.35 22.19 12.29
#